data_AF-A0A938FHY2-F1
#
_entry.id   AF-A0A938FHY2-F1
#
_cell.length_a   1.000
_cell.length_b   1.000
_cell.length_c   1.000
_cell.angle_alpha   90.00
_cell.angle_beta   90.00
_cell.angle_gamma   90.00
#
_symmetry.space_group_name_H-M   'P 1'
#
loop_
_entity.id
_entity.type
_entity.pdbx_description
1 polymer ?
#
loop_
_entity_poly.entity_id
_entity_poly.type
_entity_poly.pdbx_seq_one_letter_code
_entity_poly.pdbx_strand_id
1 'polypeptide(L)'
;MRPSRIRRDRADLASDLDGGLGSTLTATKLGSTDRTTLKRSPDRAQLDRNEAYRLLDSQWVAHVGVVDGGQPYVVPMAYARDGDRIWLHGSKASRVMKLLADGAACCVTVTALDAIVVARSGYESSMNYRSVMILGKGHELAGEDVAHAIDAVIDGLIPTRSNEVRPSTAKELAATMFIEIPLDEMSMKVRTGPPDEPDEDHELPIWGGVLPVHLSFGEPIADEW
;
A
#
# COMPACT_ATOMS: atom_id res chain seq x y z
N MET A 1 -36.46 10.86 -6.21
CA MET A 1 -35.09 11.22 -5.76
C MET A 1 -34.78 10.37 -4.55
N ARG A 2 -33.97 9.31 -4.68
CA ARG A 2 -33.46 8.56 -3.51
C ARG A 2 -32.23 9.31 -2.98
N PRO A 3 -32.09 9.49 -1.66
CA PRO A 3 -30.95 10.20 -1.10
C PRO A 3 -29.67 9.40 -1.33
N SER A 4 -28.59 10.09 -1.74
CA SER A 4 -27.28 9.50 -1.91
C SER A 4 -26.81 8.91 -0.58
N ARG A 5 -26.57 7.59 -0.56
CA ARG A 5 -25.84 6.98 0.54
C ARG A 5 -24.39 7.48 0.45
N ILE A 6 -23.95 8.19 1.47
CA ILE A 6 -22.57 8.62 1.66
C ILE A 6 -21.70 7.36 1.57
N ARG A 7 -20.84 7.29 0.53
CA ARG A 7 -19.76 6.30 0.44
C ARG A 7 -18.79 6.58 1.59
N ARG A 8 -18.68 5.66 2.55
CA ARG A 8 -17.60 5.69 3.54
C ARG A 8 -16.36 5.04 2.94
N ASP A 9 -15.22 5.69 3.12
CA ASP A 9 -13.95 5.20 2.60
C ASP A 9 -13.44 4.04 3.48
N ARG A 10 -12.63 3.12 2.95
CA ARG A 10 -12.08 1.99 3.74
C ARG A 10 -11.25 2.50 4.93
N ALA A 11 -10.60 3.65 4.76
CA ALA A 11 -9.88 4.35 5.81
C ALA A 11 -10.78 4.73 7.00
N ASP A 12 -12.06 5.04 6.76
CA ASP A 12 -13.01 5.42 7.82
C ASP A 12 -13.43 4.22 8.67
N LEU A 13 -13.49 3.01 8.09
CA LEU A 13 -13.89 1.78 8.79
C LEU A 13 -12.73 1.09 9.53
N ALA A 14 -11.48 1.32 9.11
CA ALA A 14 -10.31 0.76 9.76
C ALA A 14 -9.94 1.48 11.08
N SER A 15 -10.44 2.71 11.28
CA SER A 15 -10.13 3.52 12.46
C SER A 15 -10.76 3.03 13.77
N ASP A 16 -11.68 2.06 13.71
CA ASP A 16 -12.43 1.54 14.87
C ASP A 16 -11.80 0.26 15.50
N LEU A 17 -10.62 -0.19 15.05
CA LEU A 17 -9.97 -1.43 15.53
C LEU A 17 -8.79 -1.24 16.50
N ASP A 18 -8.48 -0.01 16.93
CA ASP A 18 -7.39 0.23 17.89
C ASP A 18 -7.83 -0.03 19.35
N GLY A 19 -7.70 -1.29 19.77
CA GLY A 19 -7.96 -1.73 21.13
C GLY A 19 -6.85 -2.62 21.70
N GLY A 20 -5.80 -2.03 22.28
CA GLY A 20 -5.05 -2.67 23.39
C GLY A 20 -3.52 -2.65 23.37
N LEU A 21 -2.94 -1.82 24.26
CA LEU A 21 -1.75 -2.01 25.12
C LEU A 21 -0.38 -2.41 24.51
N GLY A 22 0.52 -1.42 24.44
CA GLY A 22 1.83 -1.53 25.11
C GLY A 22 3.09 -1.75 24.26
N SER A 23 3.61 -0.68 23.64
CA SER A 23 5.05 -0.36 23.55
C SER A 23 5.19 1.01 22.90
N THR A 24 5.59 2.03 23.66
CA THR A 24 5.88 3.37 23.11
C THR A 24 7.29 3.38 22.51
N LEU A 25 7.51 2.57 21.48
CA LEU A 25 8.55 2.88 20.51
C LEU A 25 8.01 4.07 19.72
N THR A 26 8.65 5.23 19.85
CA THR A 26 8.32 6.38 19.03
C THR A 26 8.46 5.98 17.57
N ALA A 27 7.34 5.87 16.86
CA ALA A 27 7.31 5.50 15.45
C ALA A 27 8.30 6.37 14.65
N THR A 28 9.15 5.73 13.85
CA THR A 28 10.19 6.44 13.09
C THR A 28 9.57 7.43 12.12
N LYS A 29 10.14 8.64 12.03
CA LYS A 29 9.67 9.69 11.13
C LYS A 29 9.84 9.25 9.67
N LEU A 30 8.86 9.55 8.81
CA LEU A 30 8.98 9.30 7.37
C LEU A 30 10.18 10.03 6.78
N GLY A 31 10.91 9.35 5.90
CA GLY A 31 12.03 9.91 5.16
C GLY A 31 13.26 10.24 6.01
N SER A 32 13.37 9.69 7.21
CA SER A 32 14.41 10.04 8.19
C SER A 32 15.78 9.39 7.93
N THR A 33 15.92 8.55 6.91
CA THR A 33 17.19 7.92 6.53
C THR A 33 17.67 8.45 5.18
N ASP A 34 18.99 8.41 4.92
CA ASP A 34 19.56 8.81 3.63
C ASP A 34 18.94 8.08 2.42
N ARG A 35 18.41 6.87 2.66
CA ARG A 35 17.78 6.01 1.64
C ARG A 35 16.31 6.35 1.40
N THR A 36 15.65 6.99 2.38
CA THR A 36 14.22 7.34 2.32
C THR A 36 13.98 8.85 2.20
N THR A 37 15.00 9.69 2.35
CA THR A 37 14.90 11.12 2.06
C THR A 37 14.73 11.36 0.55
N LEU A 38 13.65 12.05 0.17
CA LEU A 38 13.40 12.42 -1.22
C LEU A 38 14.41 13.47 -1.70
N LYS A 39 15.13 13.16 -2.78
CA LYS A 39 16.11 14.09 -3.38
C LYS A 39 15.55 14.89 -4.56
N ARG A 40 14.60 14.34 -5.32
CA ARG A 40 13.95 15.00 -6.47
C ARG A 40 12.51 15.36 -6.12
N SER A 41 12.17 16.64 -6.28
CA SER A 41 10.91 17.24 -5.81
C SER A 41 10.68 16.98 -4.32
N PRO A 42 11.58 17.47 -3.44
CA PRO A 42 11.49 17.24 -1.99
C PRO A 42 10.26 17.91 -1.37
N ASP A 43 9.72 18.94 -2.01
CA ASP A 43 8.43 19.59 -1.70
C ASP A 43 7.26 18.61 -1.71
N ARG A 44 7.38 17.48 -2.42
CA ARG A 44 6.39 16.41 -2.49
C ARG A 44 6.52 15.38 -1.38
N ALA A 45 7.50 15.53 -0.48
CA ALA A 45 7.65 14.64 0.67
C ALA A 45 6.50 14.84 1.66
N GLN A 46 5.77 13.77 1.95
CA GLN A 46 4.83 13.76 3.06
C GLN A 46 5.54 13.22 4.31
N LEU A 47 5.47 13.96 5.41
CA LEU A 47 6.16 13.67 6.65
C LEU A 47 5.21 13.15 7.75
N ASP A 48 3.89 13.35 7.58
CA ASP A 48 2.90 12.74 8.45
C ASP A 48 2.77 11.24 8.15
N ARG A 49 3.15 10.43 9.14
CA ARG A 49 3.07 8.97 9.07
C ARG A 49 1.64 8.46 8.92
N ASN A 50 0.65 9.18 9.46
CA ASN A 50 -0.75 8.80 9.35
C ASN A 50 -1.27 8.91 7.91
N GLU A 51 -0.71 9.79 7.09
CA GLU A 51 -1.01 9.84 5.65
C GLU A 51 -0.52 8.56 4.94
N ALA A 52 0.67 8.05 5.32
CA ALA A 52 1.19 6.81 4.78
C ALA A 52 0.29 5.62 5.18
N TYR A 53 -0.18 5.59 6.43
CA TYR A 53 -1.09 4.55 6.91
C TYR A 53 -2.42 4.57 6.18
N ARG A 54 -3.02 5.75 6.01
CA ARG A 54 -4.24 5.90 5.20
C ARG A 54 -4.05 5.45 3.76
N LEU A 55 -2.90 5.73 3.14
CA LEU A 55 -2.61 5.18 1.82
C LEU A 55 -2.55 3.65 1.87
N LEU A 56 -1.76 3.09 2.78
CA LEU A 56 -1.59 1.64 2.92
C LEU A 56 -2.93 0.93 3.19
N ASP A 57 -3.84 1.54 3.94
CA ASP A 57 -5.17 0.97 4.23
C ASP A 57 -6.15 1.15 3.09
N SER A 58 -5.91 2.10 2.18
CA SER A 58 -6.79 2.34 1.02
C SER A 58 -6.46 1.48 -0.19
N GLN A 59 -5.28 0.84 -0.20
CA GLN A 59 -4.79 0.04 -1.33
C GLN A 59 -4.75 -1.45 -0.95
N TRP A 60 -4.76 -2.32 -1.97
CA TRP A 60 -4.72 -3.78 -1.80
C TRP A 60 -3.43 -4.41 -2.31
N VAL A 61 -2.77 -3.76 -3.27
CA VAL A 61 -1.64 -4.33 -4.00
C VAL A 61 -0.36 -3.59 -3.64
N ALA A 62 0.62 -4.34 -3.17
CA ALA A 62 1.99 -3.90 -3.03
C ALA A 62 2.86 -4.52 -4.13
N HIS A 63 3.84 -3.76 -4.61
CA HIS A 63 4.88 -4.26 -5.49
C HIS A 63 6.11 -4.57 -4.65
N VAL A 64 6.43 -5.85 -4.50
CA VAL A 64 7.49 -6.35 -3.61
C VAL A 64 8.74 -6.62 -4.44
N GLY A 65 9.74 -5.77 -4.25
CA GLY A 65 11.06 -5.85 -4.86
C GLY A 65 12.04 -6.66 -4.02
N VAL A 66 12.68 -7.67 -4.62
CA VAL A 66 13.76 -8.47 -4.01
C VAL A 66 14.90 -8.68 -5.02
N VAL A 67 16.09 -9.03 -4.54
CA VAL A 67 17.22 -9.41 -5.41
C VAL A 67 17.57 -10.87 -5.17
N ASP A 68 17.69 -11.63 -6.26
CA ASP A 68 18.06 -13.04 -6.25
C ASP A 68 19.16 -13.28 -7.29
N GLY A 69 20.33 -13.78 -6.87
CA GLY A 69 21.49 -13.95 -7.76
C GLY A 69 21.95 -12.66 -8.46
N GLY A 70 21.72 -11.49 -7.87
CA GLY A 70 22.01 -10.18 -8.47
C GLY A 70 20.92 -9.65 -9.42
N GLN A 71 19.89 -10.44 -9.75
CA GLN A 71 18.76 -10.01 -10.56
C GLN A 71 17.66 -9.40 -9.67
N PRO A 72 17.25 -8.14 -9.91
CA PRO A 72 16.06 -7.60 -9.25
C PRO A 72 14.78 -8.20 -9.82
N TYR A 73 13.85 -8.56 -8.94
CA TYR A 73 12.49 -9.00 -9.25
C TYR A 73 11.50 -8.12 -8.53
N VAL A 74 10.36 -7.84 -9.15
CA VAL A 74 9.24 -7.12 -8.54
C VAL A 74 7.98 -7.96 -8.74
N VAL A 75 7.36 -8.37 -7.64
CA VAL A 75 6.17 -9.23 -7.65
C VAL A 75 5.00 -8.49 -7.01
N PRO A 76 3.85 -8.36 -7.71
CA PRO A 76 2.64 -7.81 -7.10
C PRO A 76 2.06 -8.81 -6.11
N MET A 77 1.76 -8.34 -4.90
CA MET A 77 1.21 -9.15 -3.82
C MET A 77 0.10 -8.38 -3.10
N ALA A 78 -0.92 -9.11 -2.66
CA ALA A 78 -1.85 -8.59 -1.67
C ALA A 78 -1.13 -8.46 -0.32
N TYR A 79 -1.50 -7.44 0.46
CA TYR A 79 -0.97 -7.22 1.80
C TYR A 79 -2.06 -6.67 2.73
N ALA A 80 -1.78 -6.72 4.03
CA ALA A 80 -2.54 -5.99 5.02
C ALA A 80 -1.58 -5.22 5.93
N ARG A 81 -1.97 -4.00 6.34
CA ARG A 81 -1.28 -3.27 7.41
C ARG A 81 -1.90 -3.66 8.74
N ASP A 82 -1.05 -3.80 9.75
CA ASP A 82 -1.45 -4.06 11.14
C ASP A 82 -0.52 -3.25 12.04
N GLY A 83 -1.02 -2.15 12.62
CA GLY A 83 -0.16 -1.20 13.33
C GLY A 83 1.03 -0.71 12.49
N ASP A 84 2.24 -0.94 13.00
CA ASP A 84 3.51 -0.48 12.43
C ASP A 84 4.23 -1.55 11.56
N ARG A 85 3.47 -2.49 11.00
CA ARG A 85 3.96 -3.55 10.10
C ARG A 85 2.98 -3.82 8.96
N ILE A 86 3.45 -4.52 7.93
CA ILE A 86 2.61 -5.15 6.92
C ILE A 86 2.80 -6.66 6.91
N TRP A 87 1.74 -7.36 6.56
CA TRP A 87 1.69 -8.79 6.35
C TRP A 87 1.62 -9.10 4.86
N LEU A 88 2.51 -9.97 4.40
CA LEU A 88 2.40 -10.64 3.10
C LEU A 88 2.06 -12.11 3.35
N HIS A 89 1.30 -12.72 2.44
CA HIS A 89 1.05 -14.15 2.48
C HIS A 89 1.28 -14.79 1.11
N GLY A 90 1.53 -16.09 1.10
CA GLY A 90 1.70 -16.84 -0.14
C GLY A 90 2.10 -18.29 0.09
N SER A 91 2.24 -19.03 -1.01
CA SER A 91 2.69 -20.42 -0.95
C SER A 91 4.09 -20.54 -0.38
N LYS A 92 4.32 -21.54 0.50
CA LYS A 92 5.68 -21.92 0.95
C LYS A 92 6.61 -22.34 -0.19
N ALA A 93 6.08 -22.69 -1.36
CA ALA A 93 6.88 -23.02 -2.54
C ALA A 93 7.36 -21.75 -3.29
N SER A 94 6.78 -20.59 -3.02
CA SER A 94 7.12 -19.34 -3.71
C SER A 94 8.55 -18.92 -3.42
N ARG A 95 9.30 -18.62 -4.49
CA ARG A 95 10.67 -18.14 -4.40
C ARG A 95 10.78 -16.82 -3.63
N VAL A 96 9.89 -15.87 -3.89
CA VAL A 96 9.90 -14.57 -3.19
C VAL A 96 9.61 -14.76 -1.70
N MET A 97 8.65 -15.63 -1.35
CA MET A 97 8.33 -15.90 0.05
C MET A 97 9.53 -16.48 0.80
N LYS A 98 10.24 -17.44 0.20
CA LYS A 98 11.46 -18.02 0.78
C LYS A 98 12.57 -16.97 0.98
N LEU A 99 12.83 -16.15 -0.04
CA LEU A 99 13.84 -15.09 0.06
C LEU A 99 13.51 -14.11 1.19
N LEU A 100 12.25 -13.72 1.32
CA LEU A 100 11.81 -12.84 2.39
C LEU A 100 11.93 -13.51 3.77
N ALA A 101 11.52 -14.78 3.90
CA ALA A 101 11.68 -15.55 5.14
C ALA A 101 13.16 -15.68 5.56
N ASP A 102 14.05 -15.84 4.58
CA ASP A 102 15.51 -15.91 4.78
C ASP A 102 16.14 -14.52 5.08
N GLY A 103 15.32 -13.46 5.19
CA GLY A 103 15.76 -12.12 5.58
C GLY A 103 16.41 -11.32 4.44
N ALA A 104 16.10 -11.64 3.19
CA ALA A 104 16.52 -10.82 2.05
C ALA A 104 16.04 -9.37 2.22
N ALA A 105 16.92 -8.42 1.89
CA ALA A 105 16.51 -7.02 1.82
C ALA A 105 15.47 -6.84 0.71
N CYS A 106 14.41 -6.12 1.02
CA CYS A 106 13.30 -5.87 0.11
C CYS A 106 12.95 -4.37 0.04
N CYS A 107 12.26 -4.02 -1.04
CA CYS A 107 11.62 -2.73 -1.24
C CYS A 107 10.15 -2.99 -1.56
N VAL A 108 9.24 -2.55 -0.70
CA VAL A 108 7.80 -2.67 -0.92
C VAL A 108 7.25 -1.31 -1.32
N THR A 109 6.55 -1.23 -2.45
CA THR A 109 5.95 0.01 -2.94
C THR A 109 4.45 -0.12 -3.13
N VAL A 110 3.71 0.84 -2.60
CA VAL A 110 2.25 0.98 -2.76
C VAL A 110 1.97 2.34 -3.39
N THR A 111 1.13 2.37 -4.43
CA THR A 111 0.84 3.59 -5.20
C THR A 111 -0.66 3.69 -5.47
N ALA A 112 -1.22 4.89 -5.26
CA ALA A 112 -2.52 5.29 -5.77
C ALA A 112 -2.34 6.34 -6.89
N LEU A 113 -2.95 6.10 -8.04
CA LEU A 113 -3.06 7.08 -9.13
C LEU A 113 -4.35 7.89 -8.93
N ASP A 114 -4.21 9.19 -8.68
CA ASP A 114 -5.34 10.06 -8.35
C ASP A 114 -5.78 10.91 -9.57
N ALA A 115 -4.87 11.22 -10.50
CA ALA A 115 -5.23 11.89 -11.77
C ALA A 115 -4.12 11.82 -12.83
N ILE A 116 -4.49 12.01 -14.09
CA ILE A 116 -3.55 12.39 -15.16
C ILE A 116 -3.48 13.92 -15.23
N VAL A 117 -2.28 14.47 -15.28
CA VAL A 117 -2.07 15.92 -15.45
C VAL A 117 -1.67 16.19 -16.89
N VAL A 118 -2.54 16.91 -17.58
CA VAL A 118 -2.45 17.19 -19.01
C VAL A 118 -2.00 18.63 -19.16
N ALA A 119 -0.71 18.81 -19.43
CA ALA A 119 -0.15 20.12 -19.76
C ALA A 119 -0.27 20.38 -21.26
N ARG A 120 -0.12 21.64 -21.65
CA ARG A 120 -0.04 22.11 -23.04
C ARG A 120 1.28 21.72 -23.69
N SER A 121 2.33 21.56 -22.89
CA SER A 121 3.59 20.93 -23.30
C SER A 121 3.65 19.46 -22.88
N GLY A 122 4.30 18.62 -23.70
CA GLY A 122 4.53 17.21 -23.33
C GLY A 122 5.48 17.05 -22.14
N TYR A 123 6.32 18.06 -21.86
CA TYR A 123 7.31 18.04 -20.79
C TYR A 123 6.68 18.19 -19.41
N GLU A 124 5.69 19.09 -19.27
CA GLU A 124 5.02 19.38 -17.99
C GLU A 124 3.84 18.44 -17.69
N SER A 125 3.51 17.54 -18.62
CA SER A 125 2.51 16.50 -18.41
C SER A 125 2.99 15.47 -17.38
N SER A 126 2.08 15.03 -16.52
CA SER A 126 2.43 14.15 -15.38
C SER A 126 1.20 13.42 -14.82
N MET A 127 1.24 13.08 -13.53
CA MET A 127 0.15 12.46 -12.78
C MET A 127 0.05 13.03 -11.36
N ASN A 128 -1.15 13.10 -10.82
CA ASN A 128 -1.35 13.22 -9.37
C ASN A 128 -1.38 11.82 -8.77
N TYR A 129 -0.66 11.63 -7.67
CA TYR A 129 -0.47 10.32 -7.05
C TYR A 129 -0.10 10.45 -5.58
N ARG A 130 -0.29 9.35 -4.86
CA ARG A 130 0.28 9.10 -3.54
C ARG A 130 1.05 7.80 -3.60
N SER A 131 2.27 7.77 -3.09
CA SER A 131 3.04 6.53 -2.99
C SER A 131 3.77 6.42 -1.67
N VAL A 132 3.86 5.20 -1.15
CA VAL A 132 4.68 4.82 -0.01
C VAL A 132 5.71 3.80 -0.49
N MET A 133 6.97 4.02 -0.12
CA MET A 133 8.07 3.08 -0.31
C MET A 133 8.58 2.67 1.06
N ILE A 134 8.68 1.36 1.28
CA ILE A 134 9.11 0.71 2.52
C ILE A 134 10.38 -0.07 2.21
N LEU A 135 11.44 0.15 2.98
CA LEU A 135 12.67 -0.62 2.90
C LEU A 135 12.77 -1.48 4.16
N GLY A 136 13.10 -2.75 4.00
CA GLY A 136 13.15 -3.64 5.16
C GLY A 136 13.61 -5.04 4.83
N LYS A 137 13.44 -5.94 5.80
CA LYS A 137 13.65 -7.38 5.67
C LYS A 137 12.40 -8.08 6.15
N GLY A 138 12.03 -9.15 5.46
CA GLY A 138 10.92 -10.00 5.87
C GLY A 138 11.32 -10.94 7.00
N HIS A 139 10.33 -11.35 7.80
CA HIS A 139 10.46 -12.42 8.77
C HIS A 139 9.24 -13.36 8.68
N GLU A 140 9.48 -14.68 8.58
CA GLU A 140 8.39 -15.66 8.62
C GLU A 140 7.77 -15.71 10.03
N LEU A 141 6.44 -15.69 10.08
CA LEU A 141 5.71 -15.87 11.33
C LEU A 141 5.64 -17.32 11.77
N ALA A 142 5.57 -17.51 13.08
CA ALA A 142 5.32 -18.79 13.71
C ALA A 142 4.39 -18.64 14.93
N GLY A 143 3.69 -19.72 15.31
CA GLY A 143 2.89 -19.75 16.53
C GLY A 143 1.58 -18.97 16.45
N GLU A 144 1.23 -18.30 17.55
CA GLU A 144 -0.06 -17.63 17.74
C GLU A 144 -0.27 -16.44 16.77
N ASP A 145 0.81 -15.80 16.33
CA ASP A 145 0.78 -14.66 15.40
C ASP A 145 0.21 -15.03 14.02
N VAL A 146 0.27 -16.31 13.63
CA VAL A 146 -0.24 -16.77 12.33
C VAL A 146 -1.76 -16.64 12.25
N ALA A 147 -2.49 -16.90 13.34
CA ALA A 147 -3.95 -16.79 13.35
C ALA A 147 -4.39 -15.34 13.16
N HIS A 148 -3.77 -14.41 13.89
CA HIS A 148 -4.01 -12.97 13.74
C HIS A 148 -3.67 -12.47 12.33
N ALA A 149 -2.53 -12.90 11.77
CA ALA A 149 -2.13 -12.51 10.43
C ALA A 149 -3.10 -12.98 9.34
N ILE A 150 -3.73 -14.15 9.51
CA ILE A 150 -4.77 -14.65 8.60
C ILE A 150 -5.96 -13.69 8.61
N ASP A 151 -6.47 -13.37 9.80
CA ASP A 151 -7.63 -12.50 9.94
C ASP A 151 -7.32 -11.09 9.42
N ALA A 152 -6.15 -10.54 9.74
CA ALA A 152 -5.69 -9.25 9.25
C ALA A 152 -5.60 -9.21 7.70
N VAL A 153 -5.08 -10.27 7.07
CA VAL A 153 -5.01 -10.36 5.61
C VAL A 153 -6.41 -10.45 4.98
N ILE A 154 -7.31 -11.27 5.54
CA ILE A 154 -8.68 -11.42 5.05
C ILE A 154 -9.44 -10.10 5.19
N ASP A 155 -9.36 -9.46 6.36
CA ASP A 155 -10.05 -8.21 6.67
C ASP A 155 -9.43 -7.02 5.93
N GLY A 156 -8.14 -7.12 5.58
CA GLY A 156 -7.48 -6.20 4.66
C GLY A 156 -8.04 -6.28 3.23
N LEU A 157 -8.56 -7.44 2.80
CA LEU A 157 -9.24 -7.55 1.51
C LEU A 157 -10.66 -6.99 1.59
N ILE A 158 -11.44 -7.50 2.54
CA ILE A 158 -12.84 -7.13 2.77
C ILE A 158 -13.02 -6.99 4.28
N PRO A 159 -13.33 -5.79 4.80
CA PRO A 159 -13.46 -5.58 6.24
C PRO A 159 -14.41 -6.59 6.90
N THR A 160 -14.01 -7.13 8.05
CA THR A 160 -14.76 -8.10 8.87
C THR A 160 -15.06 -9.46 8.24
N ARG A 161 -14.52 -9.74 7.05
CA ARG A 161 -14.75 -10.97 6.30
C ARG A 161 -14.24 -12.21 7.03
N SER A 162 -13.25 -12.07 7.89
CA SER A 162 -12.73 -13.13 8.79
C SER A 162 -13.86 -13.79 9.60
N ASN A 163 -14.87 -13.03 10.03
CA ASN A 163 -16.01 -13.52 10.80
C ASN A 163 -17.03 -14.34 9.98
N GLU A 164 -16.96 -14.27 8.64
CA GLU A 164 -17.94 -14.87 7.74
C GLU A 164 -17.42 -16.13 7.04
N VAL A 165 -16.12 -16.41 7.17
CA VAL A 165 -15.47 -17.57 6.54
C VAL A 165 -15.20 -18.66 7.57
N ARG A 166 -15.16 -19.92 7.12
CA ARG A 166 -14.75 -21.01 8.02
C ARG A 166 -13.28 -20.83 8.42
N PRO A 167 -12.87 -21.34 9.60
CA PRO A 167 -11.46 -21.43 9.95
C PRO A 167 -10.63 -22.18 8.91
N SER A 168 -9.36 -21.81 8.82
CA SER A 168 -8.39 -22.49 7.98
C SER A 168 -8.10 -23.89 8.51
N THR A 169 -8.00 -24.86 7.60
CA THR A 169 -7.61 -26.25 7.91
C THR A 169 -6.11 -26.34 8.17
N ALA A 170 -5.67 -27.36 8.90
CA ALA A 170 -4.25 -27.63 9.10
C ALA A 170 -3.46 -27.76 7.79
N LYS A 171 -4.09 -28.29 6.73
CA LYS A 171 -3.47 -28.41 5.41
C LYS A 171 -3.24 -27.04 4.74
N GLU A 172 -4.22 -26.15 4.83
CA GLU A 172 -4.13 -24.78 4.30
C GLU A 172 -3.05 -23.97 5.03
N LEU A 173 -3.01 -24.08 6.36
CA LEU A 173 -1.97 -23.47 7.20
C LEU A 173 -0.58 -24.01 6.86
N ALA A 174 -0.45 -25.33 6.70
CA ALA A 174 0.84 -25.95 6.36
C ALA A 174 1.37 -25.51 4.99
N ALA A 175 0.50 -25.16 4.05
CA ALA A 175 0.86 -24.74 2.69
C ALA A 175 1.16 -23.24 2.55
N THR A 176 0.77 -22.43 3.54
CA THR A 176 0.84 -20.97 3.50
C THR A 176 1.97 -20.45 4.39
N MET A 177 2.68 -19.44 3.91
CA MET A 177 3.68 -18.67 4.63
C MET A 177 3.16 -17.26 4.84
N PHE A 178 3.42 -16.69 6.01
CA PHE A 178 3.15 -15.29 6.34
C PHE A 178 4.47 -14.58 6.64
N ILE A 179 4.68 -13.42 6.02
CA ILE A 179 5.88 -12.61 6.19
C ILE A 179 5.48 -11.29 6.82
N GLU A 180 6.09 -10.97 7.96
CA GLU A 180 6.09 -9.62 8.54
C GLU A 180 7.13 -8.76 7.84
N ILE A 181 6.78 -7.51 7.52
CA ILE A 181 7.75 -6.47 7.18
C ILE A 181 7.46 -5.24 8.07
N PRO A 182 8.42 -4.79 8.90
CA PRO A 182 8.24 -3.63 9.75
C PRO A 182 8.22 -2.34 8.92
N LEU A 183 7.49 -1.33 9.41
CA LEU A 183 7.36 -0.02 8.77
C LEU A 183 8.39 1.00 9.32
N ASP A 184 9.54 0.54 9.77
CA ASP A 184 10.54 1.40 10.43
C ASP A 184 11.24 2.36 9.47
N GLU A 185 11.48 1.93 8.22
CA GLU A 185 12.18 2.72 7.20
C GLU A 185 11.26 2.94 5.98
N MET A 186 10.59 4.08 5.94
CA MET A 186 9.63 4.43 4.89
C MET A 186 9.77 5.86 4.37
N SER A 187 9.31 6.09 3.15
CA SER A 187 9.10 7.42 2.57
C SER A 187 7.72 7.50 1.92
N MET A 188 7.11 8.69 1.94
CA MET A 188 5.87 8.96 1.22
C MET A 188 6.07 10.14 0.27
N LYS A 189 5.57 10.00 -0.96
CA LYS A 189 5.57 11.05 -1.99
C LYS A 189 4.16 11.32 -2.46
N VAL A 190 3.79 12.60 -2.52
CA VAL A 190 2.46 13.03 -2.94
C VAL A 190 2.58 14.12 -3.99
N ARG A 191 1.82 14.00 -5.08
CA ARG A 191 1.60 15.08 -6.04
C ARG A 191 0.11 15.31 -6.21
N THR A 192 -0.30 16.56 -6.06
CA THR A 192 -1.65 17.06 -6.34
C THR A 192 -1.57 18.34 -7.17
N GLY A 193 -2.71 18.79 -7.70
CA GLY A 193 -2.81 20.09 -8.39
C GLY A 193 -2.70 20.02 -9.92
N PRO A 194 -2.71 21.21 -10.57
CA PRO A 194 -2.68 21.36 -12.01
C PRO A 194 -1.29 21.07 -12.63
N PRO A 195 -1.15 21.17 -13.97
CA PRO A 195 0.14 21.40 -14.62
C PRO A 195 0.89 22.59 -14.00
N ASP A 196 2.21 22.50 -13.96
CA ASP A 196 3.12 23.61 -13.59
C ASP A 196 3.76 24.07 -14.90
N GLU A 197 3.28 25.17 -15.47
CA GLU A 197 3.61 25.59 -16.84
C GLU A 197 4.12 27.03 -16.83
N PRO A 198 5.02 27.39 -17.77
CA PRO A 198 5.41 28.78 -17.93
C PRO A 198 4.23 29.63 -18.43
N ASP A 199 4.17 30.91 -18.02
CA ASP A 199 3.06 31.81 -18.36
C ASP A 199 2.77 31.89 -19.88
N GLU A 200 3.80 31.79 -20.73
CA GLU A 200 3.66 31.80 -22.19
C GLU A 200 2.84 30.63 -22.74
N ASP A 201 2.89 29.46 -22.08
CA ASP A 201 2.11 28.29 -22.51
C ASP A 201 0.61 28.53 -22.27
N HIS A 202 0.22 29.34 -21.27
CA HIS A 202 -1.18 29.63 -20.99
C HIS A 202 -1.89 30.40 -22.12
N GLU A 203 -1.14 31.06 -23.00
CA GLU A 203 -1.66 31.77 -24.17
C GLU A 203 -1.93 30.84 -25.36
N LEU A 204 -1.37 29.62 -25.35
CA LEU A 204 -1.57 28.64 -26.42
C LEU A 204 -3.04 28.20 -26.47
N PRO A 205 -3.62 28.00 -27.67
CA PRO A 205 -4.99 27.51 -27.84
C PRO A 205 -5.08 25.98 -27.61
N ILE A 206 -4.43 25.49 -26.57
CA ILE A 206 -4.37 24.09 -26.16
C ILE A 206 -5.00 23.97 -24.77
N TRP A 207 -5.85 22.96 -24.58
CA TRP A 207 -6.43 22.69 -23.27
C TRP A 207 -5.37 22.10 -22.32
N GLY A 208 -5.26 22.67 -21.13
CA GLY A 208 -4.49 22.13 -20.02
C GLY A 208 -5.38 21.92 -18.79
N GLY A 209 -5.11 20.87 -18.02
CA GLY A 209 -5.92 20.54 -16.86
C GLY A 209 -5.55 19.22 -16.20
N VAL A 210 -6.50 18.70 -15.42
CA VAL A 210 -6.36 17.47 -14.65
C VAL A 210 -7.53 16.56 -15.00
N LEU A 211 -7.23 15.30 -15.29
CA LEU A 211 -8.21 14.24 -15.52
C LEU A 211 -8.23 13.31 -14.29
N PRO A 212 -9.21 13.45 -13.37
CA PRO A 212 -9.27 12.65 -12.16
C PRO A 212 -9.42 11.16 -12.46
N VAL A 213 -8.77 10.33 -11.65
CA VAL A 213 -8.85 8.87 -11.67
C VAL A 213 -9.45 8.40 -10.36
N HIS A 214 -10.47 7.54 -10.43
CA HIS A 214 -11.14 7.00 -9.26
C HIS A 214 -11.19 5.48 -9.34
N LEU A 215 -10.79 4.82 -8.25
CA LEU A 215 -11.05 3.39 -8.05
C LEU A 215 -12.42 3.21 -7.41
N SER A 216 -13.25 2.33 -7.96
CA SER A 216 -14.54 1.98 -7.35
C SER A 216 -14.88 0.52 -7.58
N PHE A 217 -15.48 -0.12 -6.57
CA PHE A 217 -16.07 -1.44 -6.72
C PHE A 217 -17.29 -1.40 -7.65
N GLY A 218 -17.38 -2.41 -8.51
CA GLY A 218 -18.57 -2.69 -9.32
C GLY A 218 -19.64 -3.46 -8.54
N GLU A 219 -20.69 -3.87 -9.24
CA GLU A 219 -21.70 -4.79 -8.70
C GLU A 219 -21.07 -6.17 -8.44
N PRO A 220 -21.25 -6.78 -7.26
CA PRO A 220 -20.77 -8.13 -6.98
C PRO A 220 -21.39 -9.14 -7.94
N ILE A 221 -20.56 -10.04 -8.47
CA ILE A 221 -20.99 -11.17 -9.30
C ILE A 221 -21.02 -12.40 -8.39
N ALA A 222 -22.20 -13.00 -8.22
CA ALA A 222 -22.36 -14.20 -7.41
C ALA A 222 -21.76 -15.43 -8.11
N ASP A 223 -21.28 -16.39 -7.31
CA ASP A 223 -20.92 -17.72 -7.81
C ASP A 223 -22.19 -18.51 -8.21
N GLU A 224 -22.02 -19.59 -8.95
CA GLU A 224 -23.10 -20.41 -9.51
C GLU A 224 -23.76 -21.36 -8.48
N TRP A 225 -23.21 -21.49 -7.27
CA TRP A 225 -23.58 -22.50 -6.27
C TRP A 225 -24.26 -21.91 -5.02
#